data_AF-A0A090L9Q8-F1
#
_entry.id   AF-A0A090L9Q8-F1
#
_cell.length_a   1.000
_cell.length_b   1.000
_cell.length_c   1.000
_cell.angle_alpha   90.00
_cell.angle_beta   90.00
_cell.angle_gamma   90.00
#
_symmetry.space_group_name_H-M   'P 1'
#
loop_
_entity.id
_entity.type
_entity.pdbx_description
1 polymer ?
#
loop_
_entity_poly.entity_id
_entity_poly.type
_entity_poly.pdbx_seq_one_letter_code
_entity_poly.pdbx_strand_id
1 'polypeptide(L)'
;MGFFKKLFNPISKTIESGTFQERVAFKFDKITKGEKIPAPKYETEQKAYENIMKDEKIKKEIEQKHETLVENMNKFNIKSTEVINDTKSDKQYPTRETEIAHKNDPSWEYFFYEPPKDKMLPNRLTLREALEILRTKHEEIQIKPENHERLAEVKKSLSEHSAVQRIDEEKLNQMWKYFRPFARSDQERVTRKEDLAYLQNLLNRKEHEIGFLDIGKRDPKTLQSLEAREKAKILELEEIKKLEEIDNKLKKKLD
;
A
#
# COMPACT_ATOMS: atom_id res chain seq x y z
N MET A 1 -25.46 7.57 -24.67
CA MET A 1 -25.52 8.83 -23.91
C MET A 1 -24.59 8.73 -22.72
N GLY A 2 -23.34 9.18 -22.86
CA GLY A 2 -22.38 9.20 -21.76
C GLY A 2 -22.42 10.54 -21.04
N PHE A 3 -22.91 10.56 -19.81
CA PHE A 3 -22.88 11.74 -18.95
C PHE A 3 -21.44 12.02 -18.49
N PHE A 4 -20.68 12.82 -19.26
CA PHE A 4 -19.50 13.48 -18.74
C PHE A 4 -19.94 14.49 -17.68
N LYS A 5 -19.90 14.11 -16.40
CA LYS A 5 -19.93 15.05 -15.29
C LYS A 5 -18.66 15.91 -15.38
N LYS A 6 -18.75 17.05 -16.06
CA LYS A 6 -17.78 18.15 -15.88
C LYS A 6 -17.84 18.53 -14.40
N LEU A 7 -16.76 18.24 -13.68
CA LEU A 7 -16.51 18.74 -12.33
C LEU A 7 -16.40 20.27 -12.42
N PHE A 8 -17.53 20.95 -12.27
CA PHE A 8 -17.55 22.40 -12.10
C PHE A 8 -17.02 22.71 -10.70
N ASN A 9 -15.80 23.22 -10.61
CA ASN A 9 -15.21 23.65 -9.35
C ASN A 9 -16.10 24.73 -8.71
N PRO A 10 -16.45 24.60 -7.42
CA PRO A 10 -17.35 25.54 -6.72
C PRO A 10 -16.82 26.98 -6.71
N ILE A 11 -15.50 27.16 -6.85
CA ILE A 11 -14.81 28.45 -6.93
C ILE A 11 -15.18 29.22 -8.21
N SER A 12 -15.53 28.55 -9.31
CA SER A 12 -15.90 29.26 -10.55
C SER A 12 -17.27 29.92 -10.45
N LYS A 13 -18.21 29.30 -9.72
CA LYS A 13 -19.59 29.80 -9.56
C LYS A 13 -19.69 31.00 -8.62
N THR A 14 -18.84 31.07 -7.60
CA THR A 14 -18.81 32.20 -6.66
C THR A 14 -18.26 33.48 -7.29
N ILE A 15 -17.39 33.34 -8.30
CA ILE A 15 -16.75 34.48 -8.98
C ILE A 15 -17.63 35.03 -10.10
N GLU A 16 -18.50 34.20 -10.69
CA GLU A 16 -19.55 34.65 -11.61
C GLU A 16 -20.58 35.61 -10.98
N SER A 17 -20.69 35.62 -9.64
CA SER A 17 -21.49 36.59 -8.87
C SER A 17 -20.68 37.76 -8.28
N GLY A 18 -19.35 37.75 -8.38
CA GLY A 18 -18.48 38.79 -7.82
C GLY A 18 -18.46 40.10 -8.61
N THR A 19 -17.87 41.15 -8.03
CA THR A 19 -17.69 42.44 -8.69
C THR A 19 -16.70 42.34 -9.88
N PHE A 20 -16.73 43.31 -10.80
CA PHE A 20 -15.86 43.28 -11.99
C PHE A 20 -14.37 43.19 -11.62
N GLN A 21 -13.95 43.91 -10.57
CA GLN A 21 -12.56 43.92 -10.10
C GLN A 21 -12.12 42.54 -9.56
N GLU A 22 -12.98 41.85 -8.81
CA GLU A 22 -12.70 40.49 -8.29
C GLU A 22 -12.58 39.46 -9.42
N ARG A 23 -13.41 39.59 -10.48
CA ARG A 23 -13.31 38.73 -11.66
C ARG A 23 -12.01 38.95 -12.43
N VAL A 24 -11.57 40.20 -12.53
CA VAL A 24 -10.30 40.56 -13.20
C VAL A 24 -9.12 40.02 -12.40
N ALA A 25 -9.10 40.22 -11.08
CA ALA A 25 -8.04 39.70 -10.21
C ALA A 25 -7.94 38.16 -10.28
N PHE A 26 -9.07 37.45 -10.25
CA PHE A 26 -9.08 36.00 -10.40
C PHE A 26 -8.59 35.51 -11.77
N LYS A 27 -8.96 36.20 -12.85
CA LYS A 27 -8.45 35.88 -14.19
C LYS A 27 -6.94 36.15 -14.28
N PHE A 28 -6.46 37.23 -13.67
CA PHE A 28 -5.03 37.53 -13.60
C PHE A 28 -4.25 36.45 -12.85
N ASP A 29 -4.75 35.99 -11.70
CA ASP A 29 -4.17 34.89 -10.92
C ASP A 29 -4.11 33.55 -11.65
N LYS A 30 -5.01 33.33 -12.61
CA LYS A 30 -4.97 32.15 -13.49
C LYS A 30 -3.92 32.27 -14.59
N ILE A 31 -3.76 33.48 -15.12
CA ILE A 31 -2.74 33.80 -16.12
C ILE A 31 -1.34 33.65 -15.51
N THR A 32 -1.11 34.14 -14.29
CA THR A 32 0.18 33.99 -13.59
C THR A 32 0.52 32.53 -13.28
N LYS A 33 -0.48 31.66 -13.11
CA LYS A 33 -0.32 30.21 -12.93
C LYS A 33 -0.09 29.44 -14.25
N GLY A 34 -0.02 30.13 -15.38
CA GLY A 34 0.27 29.52 -16.69
C GLY A 34 -0.94 28.85 -17.37
N GLU A 35 -2.17 29.12 -16.92
CA GLU A 35 -3.37 28.64 -17.62
C GLU A 35 -3.50 29.36 -18.97
N LYS A 36 -3.56 28.59 -20.06
CA LYS A 36 -3.76 29.14 -21.43
C LYS A 36 -5.14 29.80 -21.52
N ILE A 37 -5.16 31.09 -21.83
CA ILE A 37 -6.41 31.85 -22.01
C ILE A 37 -7.15 31.30 -23.25
N PRO A 38 -8.38 30.78 -23.10
CA PRO A 38 -9.15 30.35 -24.25
C PRO A 38 -9.52 31.55 -25.13
N ALA A 39 -9.46 31.37 -26.45
CA ALA A 39 -9.87 32.40 -27.40
C ALA A 39 -11.33 32.86 -27.14
N PRO A 40 -11.68 34.13 -27.45
CA PRO A 40 -13.02 34.66 -27.22
C PRO A 40 -14.08 33.79 -27.93
N LYS A 41 -15.02 33.23 -27.16
CA LYS A 41 -16.01 32.26 -27.68
C LYS A 41 -17.29 32.90 -28.20
N TYR A 42 -17.54 34.15 -27.82
CA TYR A 42 -18.77 34.87 -28.14
C TYR A 42 -18.48 36.07 -29.06
N GLU A 43 -19.37 36.31 -30.03
CA GLU A 43 -19.20 37.38 -31.03
C GLU A 43 -19.06 38.79 -30.41
N THR A 44 -19.71 39.01 -29.26
CA THR A 44 -19.61 40.27 -28.51
C THR A 44 -18.22 40.48 -27.90
N GLU A 45 -17.57 39.41 -27.43
CA GLU A 45 -16.21 39.45 -26.90
C GLU A 45 -15.17 39.60 -28.02
N GLN A 46 -15.42 38.98 -29.19
CA GLN A 46 -14.57 39.15 -30.38
C GLN A 46 -14.56 40.60 -30.85
N LYS A 47 -15.72 41.26 -30.91
CA LYS A 47 -15.82 42.68 -31.26
C LYS A 47 -15.09 43.57 -30.27
N ALA A 48 -15.22 43.30 -28.96
CA ALA A 48 -14.49 44.04 -27.94
C ALA A 48 -12.97 43.85 -28.06
N TYR A 49 -12.52 42.62 -28.31
CA TYR A 49 -11.10 42.32 -28.53
C TYR A 49 -10.55 43.01 -29.78
N GLU A 50 -11.29 42.99 -30.89
CA GLU A 50 -10.93 43.69 -32.11
C GLU A 50 -10.86 45.20 -31.91
N ASN A 51 -11.78 45.79 -31.15
CA ASN A 51 -11.76 47.22 -30.84
C ASN A 51 -10.52 47.59 -30.01
N ILE A 52 -10.20 46.79 -28.99
CA ILE A 52 -9.00 46.97 -28.16
C ILE A 52 -7.71 46.80 -28.99
N MET A 53 -7.68 45.87 -29.94
CA MET A 53 -6.54 45.69 -30.84
C MET A 53 -6.39 46.81 -31.87
N LYS A 54 -7.50 47.48 -32.22
CA LYS A 54 -7.51 48.66 -33.10
C LYS A 54 -7.21 49.96 -32.35
N ASP A 55 -7.28 49.97 -31.02
CA ASP A 55 -6.97 51.14 -30.20
C ASP A 55 -5.46 51.44 -30.21
N GLU A 56 -5.07 52.44 -31.01
CA GLU A 56 -3.67 52.84 -31.16
C GLU A 56 -3.02 53.31 -29.85
N LYS A 57 -3.81 53.82 -28.90
CA LYS A 57 -3.30 54.25 -27.59
C LYS A 57 -2.78 53.07 -26.78
N ILE A 58 -3.56 51.99 -26.74
CA ILE A 58 -3.21 50.76 -26.03
C ILE A 58 -2.01 50.10 -26.71
N LYS A 59 -2.00 50.08 -28.05
CA LYS A 59 -0.86 49.57 -28.81
C LYS A 59 0.43 50.36 -28.51
N LYS A 60 0.35 51.69 -28.45
CA LYS A 60 1.47 52.57 -28.09
C LYS A 60 1.95 52.35 -26.66
N GLU A 61 1.06 52.16 -25.69
CA GLU A 61 1.43 51.85 -24.30
C GLU A 61 2.08 50.47 -24.16
N ILE A 62 1.61 49.46 -24.90
CA ILE A 62 2.21 48.11 -24.93
C ILE A 62 3.60 48.13 -25.58
N GLU A 63 3.78 48.91 -26.64
CA GLU A 63 5.06 49.06 -27.33
C GLU A 63 6.04 49.96 -26.57
N GLN A 64 5.53 50.81 -25.66
CA GLN A 64 6.35 51.70 -24.84
C GLN A 64 7.08 50.88 -23.77
N LYS A 65 8.38 50.68 -24.00
CA LYS A 65 9.27 50.10 -22.99
C LYS A 65 9.46 51.13 -21.87
N HIS A 66 8.86 50.89 -20.72
CA HIS A 66 9.11 51.68 -19.53
C HIS A 66 10.51 51.37 -19.00
N GLU A 67 11.45 52.29 -19.21
CA GLU A 67 12.85 52.17 -18.76
C GLU A 67 12.95 51.92 -17.25
N THR A 68 12.06 52.53 -16.47
CA THR A 68 11.95 52.32 -15.01
C THR A 68 11.65 50.87 -14.63
N LEU A 69 10.87 50.15 -15.44
CA LEU A 69 10.59 48.73 -15.21
C LEU A 69 11.81 47.87 -15.50
N VAL A 70 12.58 48.20 -16.55
CA VAL A 70 13.83 47.51 -16.90
C VAL A 70 14.88 47.72 -15.82
N GLU A 71 15.04 48.95 -15.33
CA GLU A 71 15.92 49.26 -14.19
C GLU A 71 15.52 48.49 -12.93
N ASN A 72 14.22 48.37 -12.66
CA ASN A 72 13.74 47.61 -11.50
C ASN A 72 13.92 46.10 -11.69
N MET A 73 13.72 45.56 -12.89
CA MET A 73 14.00 44.16 -13.20
C MET A 73 15.47 43.81 -13.02
N ASN A 74 16.37 44.71 -13.44
CA ASN A 74 17.82 44.54 -13.29
C ASN A 74 18.29 44.56 -11.83
N LYS A 75 17.48 45.06 -10.89
CA LYS A 75 17.76 45.00 -9.45
C LYS A 75 17.46 43.63 -8.83
N PHE A 76 16.67 42.77 -9.49
CA PHE A 76 16.37 41.43 -8.97
C PHE A 76 17.46 40.44 -9.37
N ASN A 77 18.14 39.88 -8.37
CA ASN A 77 19.03 38.73 -8.56
C ASN A 77 18.26 37.44 -8.20
N ILE A 78 17.63 36.83 -9.20
CA ILE A 78 16.92 35.55 -9.02
C ILE A 78 17.94 34.43 -9.09
N LYS A 79 18.37 33.93 -7.92
CA LYS A 79 19.14 32.69 -7.84
C LYS A 79 18.16 31.53 -7.79
N SER A 80 18.18 30.70 -8.84
CA SER A 80 17.49 29.41 -8.83
C SER A 80 18.01 28.55 -7.66
N THR A 81 17.11 27.95 -6.91
CA THR A 81 17.43 26.92 -5.90
C THR A 81 17.51 25.52 -6.52
N GLU A 82 17.29 25.40 -7.83
CA GLU A 82 17.39 24.12 -8.53
C GLU A 82 18.85 23.68 -8.60
N VAL A 83 19.06 22.39 -8.38
CA VAL A 83 20.40 21.81 -8.37
C VAL A 83 20.92 21.80 -9.80
N ILE A 84 21.98 22.57 -10.06
CA ILE A 84 22.59 22.76 -11.41
C ILE A 84 23.05 21.43 -12.02
N ASN A 85 23.39 20.45 -11.18
CA ASN A 85 23.80 19.13 -11.59
C ASN A 85 22.75 18.10 -11.13
N ASP A 86 22.29 17.25 -12.05
CA ASP A 86 21.37 16.15 -11.74
C ASP A 86 22.05 15.24 -10.70
N THR A 87 21.57 15.23 -9.46
CA THR A 87 22.16 14.45 -8.34
C THR A 87 21.82 12.96 -8.42
N LYS A 88 21.26 12.52 -9.55
CA LYS A 88 20.93 11.13 -9.77
C LYS A 88 22.23 10.34 -9.81
N SER A 89 22.33 9.32 -8.97
CA SER A 89 23.49 8.45 -8.95
C SER A 89 23.65 7.74 -10.28
N ASP A 90 24.85 7.71 -10.84
CA ASP A 90 25.20 6.86 -12.01
C ASP A 90 25.13 5.36 -11.70
N LYS A 91 24.83 4.98 -10.44
CA LYS A 91 24.60 3.60 -10.05
C LYS A 91 23.37 3.07 -10.77
N GLN A 92 23.60 2.07 -11.61
CA GLN A 92 22.55 1.35 -12.29
C GLN A 92 21.62 0.69 -11.26
N TYR A 93 20.31 0.92 -11.42
CA TYR A 93 19.30 0.31 -10.56
C TYR A 93 19.31 -1.21 -10.72
N PRO A 94 18.88 -1.96 -9.68
CA PRO A 94 18.73 -3.41 -9.78
C PRO A 94 17.82 -3.78 -10.96
N THR A 95 18.27 -4.71 -11.79
CA THR A 95 17.47 -5.30 -12.88
C THR A 95 17.09 -6.73 -12.51
N ARG A 96 16.00 -7.24 -13.09
CA ARG A 96 15.53 -8.61 -12.86
C ARG A 96 16.60 -9.69 -13.12
N GLU A 97 17.55 -9.44 -14.01
CA GLU A 97 18.67 -10.36 -14.27
C GLU A 97 19.67 -10.35 -13.12
N THR A 98 19.99 -9.16 -12.58
CA THR A 98 20.79 -9.06 -11.36
C THR A 98 20.11 -9.79 -10.21
N GLU A 99 18.77 -9.67 -10.07
CA GLU A 99 17.93 -10.38 -9.07
C GLU A 99 18.05 -11.91 -9.13
N ILE A 100 18.19 -12.48 -10.33
CA ILE A 100 18.31 -13.92 -10.49
C ILE A 100 19.72 -14.38 -10.13
N ALA A 101 20.74 -13.59 -10.48
CA ALA A 101 22.14 -13.95 -10.31
C ALA A 101 22.51 -14.21 -8.84
N HIS A 102 22.01 -13.39 -7.92
CA HIS A 102 22.36 -13.53 -6.50
C HIS A 102 21.26 -14.22 -5.68
N LYS A 103 20.24 -14.81 -6.31
CA LYS A 103 19.09 -15.42 -5.62
C LYS A 103 19.50 -16.48 -4.60
N ASN A 104 20.65 -17.11 -4.82
CA ASN A 104 21.19 -18.15 -3.96
C ASN A 104 22.21 -17.63 -2.93
N ASP A 105 22.54 -16.34 -2.95
CA ASP A 105 23.50 -15.75 -2.02
C ASP A 105 22.84 -15.55 -0.65
N PRO A 106 23.31 -16.24 0.41
CA PRO A 106 22.65 -16.20 1.73
C PRO A 106 22.65 -14.81 2.38
N SER A 107 23.55 -13.93 1.96
CA SER A 107 23.72 -12.57 2.45
C SER A 107 23.01 -11.51 1.61
N TRP A 108 22.37 -11.92 0.51
CA TRP A 108 21.68 -11.00 -0.39
C TRP A 108 20.18 -11.14 -0.26
N GLU A 109 19.58 -10.18 0.42
CA GLU A 109 18.14 -10.07 0.58
C GLU A 109 17.71 -8.63 0.35
N TYR A 110 16.49 -8.46 -0.19
CA TYR A 110 15.90 -7.15 -0.45
C TYR A 110 16.80 -6.20 -1.28
N PHE A 111 17.60 -6.75 -2.19
CA PHE A 111 18.52 -6.04 -3.08
C PHE A 111 19.76 -5.41 -2.42
N PHE A 112 20.05 -5.73 -1.16
CA PHE A 112 21.23 -5.22 -0.46
C PHE A 112 22.08 -6.37 0.09
N TYR A 113 23.40 -6.15 0.11
CA TYR A 113 24.31 -7.01 0.87
C TYR A 113 24.35 -6.55 2.31
N GLU A 114 24.09 -7.47 3.24
CA GLU A 114 24.25 -7.17 4.65
C GLU A 114 25.72 -7.27 5.06
N PRO A 115 26.23 -6.33 5.88
CA PRO A 115 27.59 -6.44 6.40
C PRO A 115 27.71 -7.69 7.30
N PRO A 116 28.85 -8.39 7.26
CA PRO A 116 29.09 -9.51 8.16
C PRO A 116 29.07 -9.04 9.62
N LYS A 117 28.61 -9.91 10.52
CA LYS A 117 28.39 -9.60 11.94
C LYS A 117 29.62 -8.99 12.63
N ASP A 118 30.82 -9.41 12.23
CA ASP A 118 32.09 -8.94 12.80
C ASP A 118 32.41 -7.48 12.44
N LYS A 119 31.86 -6.97 11.33
CA LYS A 119 32.05 -5.59 10.88
C LYS A 119 30.92 -4.66 11.32
N MET A 120 29.91 -5.18 12.02
CA MET A 120 28.81 -4.37 12.51
C MET A 120 29.25 -3.53 13.70
N LEU A 121 28.79 -2.27 13.70
CA LEU A 121 28.90 -1.42 14.87
C LEU A 121 28.02 -1.99 16.00
N PRO A 122 28.42 -1.81 17.27
CA PRO A 122 27.60 -2.22 18.41
C PRO A 122 26.25 -1.50 18.37
N ASN A 123 25.22 -2.15 18.91
CA ASN A 123 23.88 -1.57 19.04
C ASN A 123 23.26 -1.18 17.67
N ARG A 124 23.51 -2.00 16.66
CA ARG A 124 22.93 -1.93 15.30
C ARG A 124 22.36 -3.29 14.90
N LEU A 125 21.34 -3.25 14.05
CA LEU A 125 20.70 -4.41 13.43
C LEU A 125 21.04 -4.49 11.96
N THR A 126 21.14 -5.72 11.48
CA THR A 126 20.91 -6.00 10.05
C THR A 126 19.42 -5.86 9.72
N LEU A 127 19.08 -5.70 8.45
CA LEU A 127 17.68 -5.57 8.04
C LEU A 127 16.94 -6.89 8.30
N ARG A 128 17.59 -8.03 8.04
CA ARG A 128 17.05 -9.37 8.33
C ARG A 128 16.71 -9.53 9.80
N GLU A 129 17.67 -9.27 10.69
CA GLU A 129 17.46 -9.38 12.14
C GLU A 129 16.33 -8.43 12.61
N ALA A 130 16.27 -7.22 12.06
CA ALA A 130 15.19 -6.29 12.37
C ALA A 130 13.82 -6.82 11.93
N LEU A 131 13.71 -7.37 10.71
CA LEU A 131 12.48 -7.94 10.20
C LEU A 131 12.02 -9.17 10.99
N GLU A 132 12.95 -10.05 11.38
CA GLU A 132 12.66 -11.21 12.22
C GLU A 132 12.13 -10.80 13.61
N ILE A 133 12.75 -9.79 14.24
CA ILE A 133 12.28 -9.25 15.52
C ILE A 133 10.90 -8.61 15.37
N LEU A 134 10.67 -7.85 14.30
CA LEU A 134 9.37 -7.21 14.05
C LEU A 134 8.27 -8.23 13.77
N ARG A 135 8.57 -9.30 13.02
CA ARG A 135 7.63 -10.41 12.76
C ARG A 135 7.28 -11.15 14.04
N THR A 136 8.26 -11.55 14.83
CA THR A 136 8.03 -12.26 16.10
C THR A 136 7.24 -11.41 17.11
N LYS A 137 7.54 -10.12 17.22
CA LYS A 137 6.73 -9.16 18.00
C LYS A 137 5.30 -9.00 17.48
N HIS A 138 5.11 -9.06 16.16
CA HIS A 138 3.78 -8.97 15.58
C HIS A 138 2.96 -10.25 15.83
N GLU A 139 3.59 -11.42 15.71
CA GLU A 139 3.00 -12.72 16.04
C GLU A 139 2.54 -12.77 17.50
N GLU A 140 3.35 -12.25 18.43
CA GLU A 140 2.99 -12.15 19.86
C GLU A 140 1.64 -11.46 20.08
N ILE A 141 1.31 -10.43 19.28
CA ILE A 141 0.07 -9.67 19.38
C ILE A 141 -1.09 -10.37 18.67
N GLN A 142 -0.82 -11.12 17.59
CA GLN A 142 -1.85 -11.83 16.84
C GLN A 142 -2.32 -13.11 17.51
N ILE A 143 -1.47 -13.75 18.33
CA ILE A 143 -1.79 -15.01 19.01
C ILE A 143 -2.99 -14.79 19.93
N LYS A 144 -4.01 -15.65 19.79
CA LYS A 144 -5.18 -15.66 20.66
C LYS A 144 -4.77 -15.93 22.11
N PRO A 145 -5.42 -15.30 23.10
CA PRO A 145 -5.05 -15.44 24.52
C PRO A 145 -5.16 -16.88 25.03
N GLU A 146 -5.94 -17.75 24.37
CA GLU A 146 -6.12 -19.17 24.71
C GLU A 146 -4.87 -20.03 24.44
N ASN A 147 -4.01 -19.62 23.50
CA ASN A 147 -2.84 -20.39 23.07
C ASN A 147 -1.58 -19.99 23.87
N HIS A 148 -1.60 -20.28 25.18
CA HIS A 148 -0.51 -19.92 26.10
C HIS A 148 0.85 -20.56 25.76
N GLU A 149 0.84 -21.80 25.29
CA GLU A 149 2.07 -22.53 24.92
C GLU A 149 2.80 -21.85 23.77
N ARG A 150 2.06 -21.51 22.70
CA ARG A 150 2.62 -20.83 21.52
C ARG A 150 3.14 -19.44 21.87
N LEU A 151 2.44 -18.72 22.75
CA LEU A 151 2.87 -17.41 23.23
C LEU A 151 4.19 -17.52 24.03
N ALA A 152 4.34 -18.56 24.85
CA ALA A 152 5.58 -18.82 25.58
C ALA A 152 6.75 -19.18 24.63
N GLU A 153 6.50 -19.96 23.58
CA GLU A 153 7.49 -20.27 22.54
C GLU A 153 7.98 -19.00 21.83
N VAL A 154 7.06 -18.14 21.39
CA VAL A 154 7.42 -16.89 20.70
C VAL A 154 8.24 -15.98 21.63
N LYS A 155 7.84 -15.84 22.89
CA LYS A 155 8.61 -15.05 23.87
C LYS A 155 10.02 -15.60 24.10
N LYS A 156 10.16 -16.92 24.21
CA LYS A 156 11.48 -17.57 24.32
C LYS A 156 12.33 -17.28 23.08
N SER A 157 11.78 -17.49 21.89
CA SER A 157 12.49 -17.23 20.63
C SER A 157 12.95 -15.78 20.50
N LEU A 158 12.14 -14.82 20.95
CA LEU A 158 12.50 -13.40 20.97
C LEU A 158 13.64 -13.13 21.95
N SER A 159 13.58 -13.70 23.16
CA SER A 159 14.62 -13.50 24.19
C SER A 159 15.96 -14.17 23.85
N GLU A 160 15.92 -15.30 23.15
CA GLU A 160 17.11 -16.07 22.75
C GLU A 160 17.78 -15.47 21.50
N HIS A 161 17.11 -14.58 20.79
CA HIS A 161 17.60 -14.03 19.54
C HIS A 161 18.89 -13.21 19.73
N SER A 162 19.97 -13.60 19.03
CA SER A 162 21.31 -12.98 19.14
C SER A 162 21.34 -11.47 18.93
N ALA A 163 20.40 -10.92 18.17
CA ALA A 163 20.33 -9.48 17.94
C ALA A 163 19.63 -8.72 19.08
N VAL A 164 18.69 -9.34 19.78
CA VAL A 164 18.02 -8.74 20.94
C VAL A 164 19.00 -8.58 22.10
N GLN A 165 19.90 -9.54 22.28
CA GLN A 165 20.95 -9.49 23.32
C GLN A 165 22.00 -8.40 23.08
N ARG A 166 22.19 -7.96 21.82
CA ARG A 166 23.22 -6.97 21.44
C ARG A 166 22.73 -5.51 21.53
N ILE A 167 21.43 -5.28 21.74
CA ILE A 167 20.78 -3.98 21.50
C ILE A 167 20.00 -3.55 22.72
N ASP A 168 19.98 -2.25 22.95
CA ASP A 168 19.19 -1.66 24.03
C ASP A 168 17.69 -1.85 23.79
N GLU A 169 16.97 -2.27 24.83
CA GLU A 169 15.53 -2.48 24.79
C GLU A 169 14.75 -1.23 24.34
N GLU A 170 15.22 -0.04 24.73
CA GLU A 170 14.62 1.24 24.34
C GLU A 170 14.58 1.43 22.82
N LYS A 171 15.68 1.09 22.13
CA LYS A 171 15.77 1.18 20.67
C LYS A 171 14.86 0.17 19.98
N LEU A 172 14.79 -1.06 20.50
CA LEU A 172 13.87 -2.07 19.99
C LEU A 172 12.41 -1.64 20.15
N ASN A 173 12.07 -1.01 21.28
CA ASN A 173 10.74 -0.49 21.54
C ASN A 173 10.40 0.71 20.63
N GLN A 174 11.36 1.60 20.39
CA GLN A 174 11.19 2.72 19.45
C GLN A 174 11.00 2.22 18.01
N MET A 175 11.81 1.24 17.60
CA MET A 175 11.69 0.58 16.29
C MET A 175 10.31 -0.05 16.13
N TRP A 176 9.86 -0.84 17.12
CA TRP A 176 8.52 -1.43 17.11
C TRP A 176 7.43 -0.36 17.01
N LYS A 177 7.51 0.71 17.81
CA LYS A 177 6.52 1.80 17.79
C LYS A 177 6.43 2.47 16.41
N TYR A 178 7.57 2.62 15.72
CA TYR A 178 7.62 3.22 14.39
C TYR A 178 7.03 2.30 13.30
N PHE A 179 7.37 1.01 13.32
CA PHE A 179 6.96 0.07 12.26
C PHE A 179 5.59 -0.56 12.49
N ARG A 180 5.10 -0.63 13.74
CA ARG A 180 3.80 -1.22 14.09
C ARG A 180 2.62 -0.70 13.25
N PRO A 181 2.47 0.61 12.95
CA PRO A 181 1.36 1.10 12.13
C PRO A 181 1.35 0.56 10.69
N PHE A 182 2.49 0.09 10.20
CA PHE A 182 2.63 -0.47 8.85
C PHE A 182 2.43 -1.98 8.80
N ALA A 183 2.31 -2.64 9.96
CA ALA A 183 2.02 -4.07 10.02
C ALA A 183 0.60 -4.31 9.49
N ARG A 184 0.51 -4.99 8.34
CA ARG A 184 -0.75 -5.45 7.76
C ARG A 184 -0.85 -6.96 7.92
N SER A 185 -1.95 -7.39 8.49
CA SER A 185 -2.32 -8.81 8.58
C SER A 185 -3.48 -9.05 7.64
N ASP A 186 -3.18 -9.35 6.38
CA ASP A 186 -4.21 -9.76 5.45
C ASP A 186 -4.56 -11.22 5.73
N GLN A 187 -5.84 -11.48 6.04
CA GLN A 187 -6.32 -12.85 6.19
C GLN A 187 -6.50 -13.46 4.82
N GLU A 188 -5.51 -14.24 4.38
CA GLU A 188 -5.65 -15.04 3.19
C GLU A 188 -6.55 -16.25 3.48
N ARG A 189 -7.58 -16.45 2.66
CA ARG A 189 -8.33 -17.72 2.65
C ARG A 189 -7.46 -18.77 1.99
N VAL A 190 -6.77 -19.56 2.81
CA VAL A 190 -6.05 -20.74 2.34
C VAL A 190 -7.08 -21.74 1.81
N THR A 191 -7.14 -21.90 0.49
CA THR A 191 -7.97 -22.93 -0.15
C THR A 191 -7.38 -24.30 0.17
N ARG A 192 -8.23 -25.29 0.44
CA ARG A 192 -7.75 -26.65 0.71
C ARG A 192 -7.13 -27.22 -0.58
N LYS A 193 -6.13 -28.09 -0.45
CA LYS A 193 -5.51 -28.77 -1.61
C LYS A 193 -6.55 -29.52 -2.45
N GLU A 194 -7.57 -30.06 -1.80
CA GLU A 194 -8.71 -30.73 -2.43
C GLU A 194 -9.54 -29.76 -3.30
N ASP A 195 -9.78 -28.54 -2.81
CA ASP A 195 -10.52 -27.51 -3.56
C ASP A 195 -9.71 -27.03 -4.77
N LEU A 196 -8.39 -26.94 -4.64
CA LEU A 196 -7.49 -26.63 -5.76
C LEU A 196 -7.49 -27.74 -6.82
N ALA A 197 -7.44 -29.00 -6.39
CA ALA A 197 -7.51 -30.15 -7.30
C ALA A 197 -8.86 -30.19 -8.03
N TYR A 198 -9.96 -29.92 -7.32
CA TYR A 198 -11.29 -29.79 -7.91
C TYR A 198 -11.34 -28.64 -8.94
N LEU A 199 -10.84 -27.46 -8.59
CA LEU A 199 -10.78 -26.32 -9.52
C LEU A 199 -9.94 -26.65 -10.75
N GLN A 200 -8.83 -27.37 -10.59
CA GLN A 200 -7.99 -27.81 -11.69
C GLN A 200 -8.70 -28.85 -12.57
N ASN A 201 -9.46 -29.77 -11.98
CA ASN A 201 -10.28 -30.72 -12.73
C ASN A 201 -11.41 -30.04 -13.51
N LEU A 202 -12.05 -29.04 -12.90
CA LEU A 202 -13.11 -28.24 -13.51
C LEU A 202 -12.56 -27.39 -14.68
N LEU A 203 -11.41 -26.74 -14.50
CA LEU A 203 -10.70 -26.01 -15.57
C LEU A 203 -10.36 -26.92 -16.76
N ASN A 204 -9.97 -28.16 -16.46
CA ASN A 204 -9.64 -29.18 -17.45
C ASN A 204 -10.88 -29.93 -18.00
N ARG A 205 -12.10 -29.48 -17.66
CA ARG A 205 -13.38 -30.08 -18.08
C ARG A 205 -13.52 -31.58 -17.75
N LYS A 206 -12.80 -32.05 -16.72
CA LYS A 206 -12.90 -33.44 -16.24
C LYS A 206 -14.13 -33.64 -15.35
N GLU A 207 -14.67 -32.56 -14.80
CA GLU A 207 -15.87 -32.54 -13.95
C GLU A 207 -16.87 -31.51 -14.50
N HIS A 208 -18.17 -31.78 -14.35
CA HIS A 208 -19.23 -30.87 -14.79
C HIS A 208 -19.46 -29.75 -13.76
N GLU A 209 -19.77 -28.55 -14.26
CA GLU A 209 -19.99 -27.36 -13.43
C GLU A 209 -21.18 -27.55 -12.48
N ILE A 210 -20.89 -27.87 -11.21
CA ILE A 210 -21.75 -27.44 -10.11
C ILE A 210 -21.26 -26.03 -9.75
N GLY A 211 -22.19 -25.08 -9.59
CA GLY A 211 -21.94 -23.65 -9.54
C GLY A 211 -20.66 -23.26 -8.80
N PHE A 212 -19.81 -22.46 -9.45
CA PHE A 212 -18.51 -21.98 -8.98
C PHE A 212 -18.51 -21.43 -7.53
N LEU A 213 -19.67 -20.97 -7.04
CA LEU A 213 -19.86 -20.41 -5.71
C LEU A 213 -20.10 -21.45 -4.59
N ASP A 214 -20.26 -22.73 -4.92
CA ASP A 214 -20.57 -23.79 -3.93
C ASP A 214 -19.33 -24.55 -3.42
N ILE A 215 -18.13 -24.18 -3.88
CA ILE A 215 -16.85 -24.82 -3.50
C ILE A 215 -16.62 -24.78 -1.97
N GLY A 216 -17.10 -23.73 -1.29
CA GLY A 216 -16.99 -23.58 0.16
C GLY A 216 -18.16 -24.12 0.99
N LYS A 217 -19.20 -24.71 0.36
CA LYS A 217 -20.43 -25.18 1.03
C LYS A 217 -20.54 -26.71 1.09
N ARG A 218 -19.44 -27.42 0.84
CA ARG A 218 -19.43 -28.89 0.90
C ARG A 218 -19.40 -29.33 2.36
N ASP A 219 -20.56 -29.64 2.92
CA ASP A 219 -20.64 -30.35 4.19
C ASP A 219 -19.97 -31.72 4.03
N PRO A 220 -19.08 -32.12 4.96
CA PRO A 220 -18.43 -33.44 4.89
C PRO A 220 -19.43 -34.61 4.99
N LYS A 221 -20.67 -34.34 5.44
CA LYS A 221 -21.76 -35.32 5.58
C LYS A 221 -22.51 -35.60 4.27
N THR A 222 -22.44 -34.73 3.26
CA THR A 222 -23.22 -34.87 2.01
C THR A 222 -22.44 -35.46 0.84
N LEU A 223 -21.18 -35.88 1.05
CA LEU A 223 -20.43 -36.60 0.03
C LEU A 223 -20.99 -38.01 -0.14
N GLN A 224 -21.63 -38.25 -1.30
CA GLN A 224 -22.16 -39.56 -1.73
C GLN A 224 -21.07 -40.63 -2.00
N SER A 225 -19.80 -40.36 -1.66
CA SER A 225 -18.70 -41.32 -1.78
C SER A 225 -18.74 -42.34 -0.64
N LEU A 226 -18.56 -43.64 -0.98
CA LEU A 226 -18.49 -44.74 -0.03
C LEU A 226 -17.38 -44.52 1.02
N GLU A 227 -16.24 -44.00 0.60
CA GLU A 227 -15.09 -43.73 1.47
C GLU A 227 -15.36 -42.61 2.48
N ALA A 228 -16.14 -41.59 2.09
CA ALA A 228 -16.52 -40.51 2.99
C ALA A 228 -17.53 -40.98 4.05
N ARG A 229 -18.43 -41.90 3.68
CA ARG A 229 -19.37 -42.53 4.62
C ARG A 229 -18.63 -43.43 5.62
N GLU A 230 -17.61 -44.15 5.18
CA GLU A 230 -16.79 -44.97 6.08
C GLU A 230 -15.99 -44.10 7.05
N LYS A 231 -15.39 -43.00 6.59
CA LYS A 231 -14.71 -42.04 7.47
C LYS A 231 -15.66 -41.37 8.46
N ALA A 232 -16.87 -41.04 8.04
CA ALA A 232 -17.89 -40.49 8.93
C ALA A 232 -18.32 -41.50 10.02
N LYS A 233 -18.51 -42.78 9.65
CA LYS A 233 -18.79 -43.85 10.63
C LYS A 233 -17.65 -44.04 11.64
N ILE A 234 -16.40 -43.94 11.19
CA ILE A 234 -15.23 -44.04 12.08
C ILE A 234 -15.21 -42.88 13.07
N LEU A 235 -15.47 -41.64 12.61
CA LEU A 235 -15.55 -40.46 13.48
C LEU A 235 -16.70 -40.57 14.50
N GLU A 236 -17.89 -41.02 14.09
CA GLU A 236 -19.02 -41.24 15.00
C GLU A 236 -18.70 -42.31 16.06
N LEU A 237 -18.02 -43.39 15.68
CA LEU A 237 -17.57 -44.43 16.63
C LEU A 237 -16.52 -43.91 17.63
N GLU A 238 -15.64 -43.01 17.20
CA GLU A 238 -14.67 -42.37 18.10
C GLU A 238 -15.34 -41.40 19.07
N GLU A 239 -16.35 -40.64 18.64
CA GLU A 239 -17.13 -39.76 19.51
C GLU A 239 -17.92 -40.55 20.56
N ILE A 240 -18.56 -41.67 20.17
CA ILE A 240 -19.27 -42.55 21.09
C ILE A 240 -18.32 -43.11 22.17
N LYS A 241 -17.14 -43.60 21.77
CA LYS A 241 -16.14 -44.09 22.74
C LYS A 241 -15.69 -43.02 23.72
N LYS A 242 -15.49 -41.78 23.26
CA LYS A 242 -15.13 -40.65 24.14
C LYS A 242 -16.24 -40.34 25.15
N LEU A 243 -17.50 -40.39 24.71
CA LEU A 243 -18.65 -40.20 25.61
C LEU A 243 -18.78 -41.34 26.63
N GLU A 244 -18.58 -42.59 26.22
CA GLU A 244 -18.56 -43.75 27.13
C GLU A 244 -17.42 -43.66 28.16
N GLU A 245 -16.25 -43.18 27.76
CA GLU A 245 -15.13 -42.94 28.69
C GLU A 245 -15.44 -41.83 29.70
N ILE A 246 -16.14 -40.78 29.28
CA ILE A 246 -16.58 -39.70 30.16
C ILE A 246 -17.63 -40.21 31.14
N ASP A 247 -18.63 -40.96 30.67
CA ASP A 247 -19.68 -41.55 31.52
C ASP A 247 -19.10 -42.54 32.54
N ASN A 248 -18.12 -43.36 32.14
CA ASN A 248 -17.43 -44.28 33.04
C ASN A 248 -16.58 -43.54 34.09
N LYS A 249 -15.96 -42.41 33.72
CA LYS A 249 -15.24 -41.54 34.66
C LYS A 249 -16.19 -40.83 35.63
N LEU A 250 -17.41 -40.49 35.20
CA LEU A 250 -18.43 -39.89 36.06
C LEU A 250 -19.01 -40.92 37.04
N LYS A 251 -19.28 -42.15 36.59
CA LYS A 251 -19.75 -43.24 37.48
C LYS A 251 -18.72 -43.59 38.55
N LYS A 252 -17.42 -43.66 38.21
CA LYS A 252 -16.33 -43.89 39.18
C LYS A 252 -16.11 -42.77 40.19
N LYS A 253 -16.72 -41.59 40.01
CA LYS A 253 -16.67 -40.48 40.97
C LYS A 253 -17.88 -40.44 41.90
N LEU A 254 -18.91 -41.25 41.63
CA LEU A 254 -20.15 -41.34 42.40
C LEU A 254 -20.19 -42.55 43.35
N ASP A 255 -19.27 -43.50 43.18
CA ASP A 255 -18.93 -44.57 44.13
C ASP A 255 -17.77 -44.14 45.04
#